data_AF-A0A818ZBI9-F1
#
_entry.id   AF-A0A818ZBI9-F1
#
_cell.length_a   1.000
_cell.length_b   1.000
_cell.length_c   1.000
_cell.angle_alpha   90.00
_cell.angle_beta   90.00
_cell.angle_gamma   90.00
#
_symmetry.space_group_name_H-M   'P 1'
#
loop_
_entity.id
_entity.type
_entity.pdbx_description
1 polymer ?
#
loop_
_entity_poly.entity_id
_entity_poly.type
_entity_poly.pdbx_seq_one_letter_code
_entity_poly.pdbx_strand_id
1 'polypeptide(L)'
;MEQLYALIRETTSEKQNGSHRVAAEITAGMIRGSKYWTLEMLDELWKQLKPFLTEVCNNFSPENRYYWGLCFKHGMENQDPRRMHRLIDFICSLVITNQTMGTTFNETSRWYLVEELRTFQWRIPSIWCAINDHAKTLLDHPFKTVRENIAE
;
A
#
# COMPACT_ATOMS: atom_id res chain seq x y z
N MET A 1 11.99 6.26 17.10
CA MET A 1 10.84 5.95 16.23
C MET A 1 9.79 7.05 16.27
N GLU A 2 9.34 7.51 17.44
CA GLU A 2 8.32 8.58 17.56
C GLU A 2 8.67 9.88 16.79
N GLN A 3 9.91 10.37 16.90
CA GLN A 3 10.35 11.58 16.18
C GLN A 3 10.29 11.43 14.65
N LEU A 4 10.57 10.23 14.13
CA LEU A 4 10.52 9.94 12.70
C LEU A 4 9.07 9.89 12.20
N TYR A 5 8.16 9.32 12.99
CA TYR A 5 6.72 9.33 12.67
C TYR A 5 6.12 10.73 12.74
N ALA A 6 6.53 11.54 13.72
CA ALA A 6 6.11 12.94 13.82
C ALA A 6 6.52 13.71 12.56
N LEU A 7 7.77 13.56 12.13
CA LEU A 7 8.28 14.16 10.90
C LEU A 7 7.48 13.70 9.67
N ILE A 8 7.29 12.39 9.50
CA ILE A 8 6.52 11.83 8.37
C ILE A 8 5.09 12.38 8.35
N ARG A 9 4.43 12.49 9.50
CA ARG A 9 3.07 13.05 9.62
C ARG A 9 3.04 14.55 9.30
N GLU A 10 3.99 15.31 9.81
CA GLU A 10 4.11 16.75 9.54
C GLU A 10 4.35 16.99 8.04
N THR A 11 5.30 16.26 7.43
CA THR A 11 5.61 16.34 6.01
C THR A 11 4.43 15.90 5.14
N THR A 12 3.60 14.95 5.59
CA THR A 12 2.38 14.54 4.86
C THR A 12 1.25 15.56 4.99
N SER A 13 1.24 16.38 6.03
CA SER A 13 0.24 17.44 6.24
C SER A 13 0.47 18.67 5.35
N GLU A 14 1.69 18.85 4.86
CA GLU A 14 2.03 19.88 3.89
C GLU A 14 1.46 19.54 2.51
N LYS A 15 0.66 20.45 1.95
CA LYS A 15 0.02 20.28 0.62
C LYS A 15 1.01 20.23 -0.56
N GLN A 16 2.31 20.26 -0.32
CA GLN A 16 3.31 20.27 -1.39
C GLN A 16 3.60 18.85 -1.84
N ASN A 17 3.55 18.59 -3.15
CA ASN A 17 3.86 17.28 -3.74
C ASN A 17 5.28 16.79 -3.37
N GLY A 18 6.23 17.71 -3.19
CA GLY A 18 7.59 17.39 -2.75
C GLY A 18 7.62 16.73 -1.36
N SER A 19 6.74 17.15 -0.46
CA SER A 19 6.67 16.62 0.91
C SER A 19 6.17 15.17 0.92
N HIS A 20 5.12 14.85 0.13
CA HIS A 20 4.67 13.45 -0.02
C HIS A 20 5.74 12.53 -0.58
N ARG A 21 6.55 12.99 -1.54
CA ARG A 21 7.66 12.21 -2.09
C ARG A 21 8.69 11.85 -1.02
N VAL A 22 9.12 12.85 -0.24
CA VAL A 22 10.10 12.63 0.84
C VAL A 22 9.54 11.67 1.89
N ALA A 23 8.29 11.86 2.31
CA ALA A 23 7.63 10.98 3.26
C ALA A 23 7.54 9.53 2.75
N ALA A 24 7.22 9.35 1.46
CA ALA A 24 7.16 8.04 0.82
C ALA A 24 8.55 7.38 0.74
N GLU A 25 9.60 8.12 0.36
CA GLU A 25 10.97 7.61 0.30
C GLU A 25 11.50 7.18 1.68
N ILE A 26 11.25 7.98 2.72
CA ILE A 26 11.61 7.64 4.11
C ILE A 26 10.86 6.37 4.55
N THR A 27 9.57 6.28 4.25
CA THR A 27 8.73 5.13 4.60
C THR A 27 9.22 3.84 3.93
N ALA A 28 9.56 3.91 2.64
CA ALA A 28 10.14 2.78 1.91
C ALA A 28 11.46 2.33 2.53
N GLY A 29 12.31 3.30 2.90
CA GLY A 29 13.57 3.06 3.61
C GLY A 29 13.37 2.36 4.96
N MET A 30 12.37 2.78 5.74
CA MET A 30 12.01 2.14 7.01
C MET A 30 11.56 0.69 6.81
N ILE A 31 10.64 0.44 5.88
CA ILE A 31 10.14 -0.90 5.58
C ILE A 31 11.31 -1.81 5.19
N ARG A 32 12.16 -1.35 4.27
CA ARG A 32 13.31 -2.12 3.79
C ARG A 32 14.39 -2.31 4.86
N GLY A 33 14.64 -1.28 5.66
CA GLY A 33 15.62 -1.28 6.75
C GLY A 33 15.24 -2.19 7.91
N SER A 34 13.95 -2.50 8.07
CA SER A 34 13.44 -3.38 9.12
C SER A 34 13.71 -4.88 8.89
N LYS A 35 14.37 -5.27 7.79
CA LYS A 35 14.61 -6.66 7.37
C LYS A 35 15.23 -7.57 8.44
N TYR A 36 16.07 -7.02 9.31
CA TYR A 36 16.81 -7.76 10.36
C TYR A 36 16.35 -7.41 11.78
N TRP A 37 15.21 -6.74 11.92
CA TRP A 37 14.67 -6.39 13.22
C TRP A 37 14.06 -7.62 13.92
N THR A 38 14.01 -7.56 15.25
CA THR A 38 13.28 -8.56 16.03
C THR A 38 11.77 -8.45 15.76
N LEU A 39 11.02 -9.51 16.06
CA LEU A 39 9.57 -9.50 15.90
C LEU A 39 8.92 -8.37 16.71
N GLU A 40 9.38 -8.14 17.94
CA GLU A 40 8.90 -7.06 18.82
C GLU A 40 9.09 -5.67 18.20
N MET A 41 10.26 -5.42 17.61
CA MET A 41 10.54 -4.16 16.92
C MET A 41 9.68 -4.00 15.66
N LEU A 42 9.44 -5.10 14.93
CA LEU A 42 8.54 -5.09 13.78
C LEU A 42 7.09 -4.85 14.19
N ASP A 43 6.63 -5.44 15.29
CA ASP A 43 5.28 -5.22 15.81
C ASP A 43 5.06 -3.75 16.19
N GLU A 44 6.01 -3.12 16.88
CA GLU A 44 5.92 -1.70 17.22
C GLU A 44 5.99 -0.80 15.98
N LEU A 45 6.84 -1.13 14.99
CA LEU A 45 6.88 -0.45 13.70
C LEU A 45 5.51 -0.48 13.01
N TRP A 46 4.93 -1.67 12.86
CA TRP A 46 3.69 -1.85 12.11
C TRP A 46 2.46 -1.34 12.85
N LYS A 47 2.48 -1.31 14.18
CA LYS A 47 1.45 -0.68 15.02
C LYS A 47 1.27 0.80 14.70
N GLN A 48 2.37 1.51 14.44
CA GLN A 48 2.36 2.93 14.07
C GLN A 48 2.21 3.13 12.56
N LEU A 49 2.85 2.28 11.76
CA LEU A 49 2.91 2.44 10.31
C LEU A 49 1.57 2.12 9.63
N LYS A 50 0.86 1.08 10.06
CA LYS A 50 -0.42 0.67 9.48
C LYS A 50 -1.50 1.77 9.51
N PRO A 51 -1.81 2.43 10.64
CA PRO A 51 -2.81 3.50 10.66
C PRO A 51 -2.36 4.71 9.82
N PHE A 52 -1.08 5.05 9.82
CA PHE A 52 -0.54 6.11 8.97
C PHE A 52 -0.73 5.79 7.47
N LEU A 53 -0.31 4.60 7.01
CA LEU A 53 -0.50 4.21 5.62
C LEU A 53 -1.98 4.15 5.23
N THR A 54 -2.87 3.75 6.15
CA THR A 54 -4.31 3.78 5.92
C THR A 54 -4.82 5.20 5.68
N GLU A 55 -4.40 6.16 6.51
CA GLU A 55 -4.73 7.58 6.38
C GLU A 55 -4.24 8.16 5.04
N VAL A 56 -3.00 7.84 4.67
CA VAL A 56 -2.44 8.25 3.38
C VAL A 56 -3.25 7.67 2.21
N CYS A 57 -3.53 6.37 2.22
CA CYS A 57 -4.26 5.70 1.13
C CYS A 57 -5.69 6.24 0.97
N ASN A 58 -6.33 6.68 2.07
CA ASN A 58 -7.66 7.28 2.02
C ASN A 58 -7.65 8.72 1.46
N ASN A 59 -6.50 9.39 1.51
CA ASN A 59 -6.29 10.77 1.05
C ASN A 59 -5.41 10.85 -0.21
N PHE A 60 -5.43 9.80 -1.05
CA PHE A 60 -4.70 9.85 -2.31
C PHE A 60 -5.24 10.96 -3.22
N SER A 61 -4.30 11.61 -3.91
CA SER A 61 -4.51 12.48 -5.05
C SER A 61 -3.82 11.86 -6.27
N PRO A 62 -4.18 12.28 -7.50
CA PRO A 62 -3.51 11.80 -8.70
C PRO A 62 -1.98 11.98 -8.67
N GLU A 63 -1.51 13.07 -8.04
CA GLU A 63 -0.10 13.41 -7.93
C GLU A 63 0.62 12.59 -6.86
N ASN A 64 0.00 12.38 -5.69
CA ASN A 64 0.66 11.72 -4.57
C ASN A 64 0.63 10.18 -4.68
N ARG A 65 -0.39 9.61 -5.33
CA ARG A 65 -0.56 8.15 -5.49
C ARG A 65 0.67 7.49 -6.10
N TYR A 66 1.27 8.16 -7.09
CA TYR A 66 2.46 7.67 -7.77
C TYR A 66 3.64 7.46 -6.81
N TYR A 67 3.92 8.44 -5.94
CA TYR A 67 5.03 8.35 -4.99
C TYR A 67 4.81 7.22 -3.97
N TRP A 68 3.57 7.03 -3.52
CA TRP A 68 3.25 5.95 -2.59
C TRP A 68 3.31 4.58 -3.27
N GLY A 69 2.86 4.44 -4.51
CA GLY A 69 3.07 3.22 -5.31
C GLY A 69 4.56 2.84 -5.38
N LEU A 70 5.42 3.80 -5.71
CA LEU A 70 6.87 3.59 -5.69
C LEU A 70 7.40 3.20 -4.30
N CYS A 71 6.88 3.80 -3.23
CA CYS A 71 7.24 3.41 -1.87
C CYS A 71 6.93 1.94 -1.59
N PHE A 72 5.72 1.47 -1.92
CA PHE A 72 5.35 0.06 -1.76
C PHE A 72 6.25 -0.85 -2.62
N LYS A 73 6.42 -0.50 -3.90
CA LYS A 73 7.28 -1.22 -4.84
C LYS A 73 8.70 -1.41 -4.29
N HIS A 74 9.38 -0.31 -3.97
CA HIS A 74 10.77 -0.33 -3.49
C HIS A 74 10.90 -0.95 -2.10
N GLY A 75 9.87 -0.85 -1.26
CA GLY A 75 9.81 -1.56 0.02
C GLY A 75 9.78 -3.09 -0.14
N MET A 76 9.12 -3.58 -1.19
CA MET A 76 8.97 -5.03 -1.48
C MET A 76 10.08 -5.60 -2.38
N GLU A 77 10.78 -4.74 -3.11
CA GLU A 77 11.79 -5.13 -4.09
C GLU A 77 12.94 -5.92 -3.46
N ASN A 78 13.29 -7.06 -4.10
CA ASN A 78 14.32 -8.00 -3.65
C ASN A 78 14.12 -8.52 -2.21
N GLN A 79 12.89 -8.52 -1.70
CA GLN A 79 12.53 -9.10 -0.40
C GLN A 79 11.90 -10.49 -0.54
N ASP A 80 11.93 -11.25 0.55
CA ASP A 80 11.20 -12.50 0.71
C ASP A 80 9.75 -12.17 1.13
N PRO A 81 8.72 -12.61 0.40
CA PRO A 81 7.32 -12.31 0.73
C PRO A 81 6.91 -12.79 2.12
N ARG A 82 7.52 -13.86 2.65
CA ARG A 82 7.21 -14.38 3.99
C ARG A 82 7.59 -13.37 5.08
N ARG A 83 8.65 -12.60 4.85
CA ARG A 83 9.07 -11.51 5.76
C ARG A 83 8.25 -10.23 5.57
N MET A 84 7.61 -10.08 4.41
CA MET A 84 6.80 -8.93 4.04
C MET A 84 5.30 -9.16 4.22
N HIS A 85 4.89 -10.25 4.91
CA HIS A 85 3.48 -10.61 5.07
C HIS A 85 2.64 -9.46 5.63
N ARG A 86 3.14 -8.68 6.59
CA ARG A 86 2.42 -7.53 7.16
C ARG A 86 2.04 -6.47 6.13
N LEU A 87 2.94 -6.23 5.16
CA LEU A 87 2.69 -5.29 4.07
C LEU A 87 1.73 -5.89 3.03
N ILE A 88 1.92 -7.16 2.69
CA ILE A 88 1.04 -7.89 1.78
C ILE A 88 -0.39 -7.92 2.34
N ASP A 89 -0.55 -8.28 3.61
CA ASP A 89 -1.82 -8.32 4.32
C ASP A 89 -2.47 -6.93 4.40
N PHE A 90 -1.66 -5.88 4.61
CA PHE A 90 -2.14 -4.51 4.57
C PHE A 90 -2.72 -4.17 3.18
N ILE A 91 -1.97 -4.40 2.10
CA ILE A 91 -2.44 -4.13 0.73
C ILE A 91 -3.70 -4.94 0.41
N CYS A 92 -3.73 -6.23 0.78
CA CYS A 92 -4.91 -7.08 0.58
C CYS A 92 -6.13 -6.56 1.36
N SER A 93 -5.93 -6.09 2.60
CA SER A 93 -7.02 -5.55 3.43
C SER A 93 -7.63 -4.26 2.86
N LEU A 94 -6.84 -3.47 2.11
CA LEU A 94 -7.35 -2.26 1.45
C LEU A 94 -8.39 -2.57 0.39
N VAL A 95 -8.26 -3.69 -0.32
CA VAL A 95 -9.15 -4.06 -1.42
C VAL A 95 -10.25 -5.01 -0.95
N ILE A 96 -9.90 -6.05 -0.21
CA ILE A 96 -10.84 -7.13 0.16
C ILE A 96 -11.83 -6.66 1.23
N THR A 97 -11.40 -5.83 2.19
CA THR A 97 -12.23 -5.47 3.36
C THR A 97 -12.95 -4.12 3.21
N ASN A 98 -12.37 -3.13 2.53
CA ASN A 98 -12.89 -1.75 2.46
C ASN A 98 -13.80 -1.51 1.23
N GLN A 99 -14.77 -2.38 1.00
CA GLN A 99 -15.54 -2.43 -0.26
C GLN A 99 -16.56 -1.29 -0.49
N THR A 100 -16.89 -0.47 0.52
CA THR A 100 -18.18 0.26 0.49
C THR A 100 -18.13 1.75 0.79
N MET A 101 -16.95 2.33 1.06
CA MET A 101 -16.84 3.75 1.44
C MET A 101 -15.66 4.39 0.70
N GLY A 102 -15.96 5.15 -0.35
CA GLY A 102 -14.95 5.89 -1.12
C GLY A 102 -15.50 6.45 -2.44
N THR A 103 -14.74 7.34 -3.05
CA THR A 103 -14.96 7.73 -4.44
C THR A 103 -14.44 6.62 -5.37
N THR A 104 -14.90 6.59 -6.62
CA THR A 104 -14.36 5.67 -7.65
C THR A 104 -12.84 5.79 -7.78
N PHE A 105 -12.28 6.98 -7.56
CA PHE A 105 -10.84 7.20 -7.55
C PHE A 105 -10.13 6.47 -6.39
N ASN A 106 -10.74 6.42 -5.21
CA ASN A 106 -10.17 5.70 -4.06
C ASN A 106 -10.18 4.19 -4.31
N GLU A 107 -11.23 3.67 -4.97
CA GLU A 107 -11.30 2.26 -5.36
C GLU A 107 -10.19 1.91 -6.36
N THR A 108 -10.07 2.65 -7.46
CA THR A 108 -9.01 2.40 -8.46
C THR A 108 -7.62 2.59 -7.88
N SER A 109 -7.46 3.54 -6.98
CA SER A 109 -6.22 3.78 -6.25
C SER A 109 -5.78 2.61 -5.36
N ARG A 110 -6.71 1.90 -4.73
CA ARG A 110 -6.39 0.71 -3.93
C ARG A 110 -5.99 -0.47 -4.83
N TRP A 111 -6.67 -0.63 -5.96
CA TRP A 111 -6.30 -1.60 -6.99
C TRP A 111 -4.92 -1.33 -7.59
N TYR A 112 -4.58 -0.07 -7.83
CA TYR A 112 -3.23 0.33 -8.24
C TYR A 112 -2.14 -0.16 -7.26
N LEU A 113 -2.40 -0.16 -5.94
CA LEU A 113 -1.45 -0.70 -4.97
C LEU A 113 -1.32 -2.22 -5.01
N VAL A 114 -2.36 -2.93 -5.44
CA VAL A 114 -2.31 -4.39 -5.63
C VAL A 114 -1.38 -4.76 -6.78
N GLU A 115 -1.27 -3.93 -7.82
CA GLU A 115 -0.32 -4.15 -8.90
C GLU A 115 1.13 -4.19 -8.38
N GLU A 116 1.46 -3.45 -7.33
CA GLU A 116 2.82 -3.47 -6.76
C GLU A 116 3.18 -4.83 -6.16
N LEU A 117 2.19 -5.67 -5.79
CA LEU A 117 2.41 -7.05 -5.37
C LEU A 117 2.98 -7.93 -6.49
N ARG A 118 2.89 -7.50 -7.76
CA ARG A 118 3.55 -8.16 -8.91
C ARG A 118 5.06 -8.26 -8.74
N THR A 119 5.66 -7.41 -7.88
CA THR A 119 7.06 -7.51 -7.45
C THR A 119 7.41 -8.88 -6.86
N PHE A 120 6.45 -9.56 -6.22
CA PHE A 120 6.65 -10.92 -5.70
C PHE A 120 6.46 -12.02 -6.74
N GLN A 121 5.86 -11.71 -7.90
CA GLN A 121 5.62 -12.64 -8.99
C GLN A 121 4.91 -13.92 -8.50
N TRP A 122 5.38 -15.08 -8.96
CA TRP A 122 4.85 -16.41 -8.63
C TRP A 122 5.03 -16.84 -7.17
N ARG A 123 5.71 -16.03 -6.33
CA ARG A 123 6.06 -16.41 -4.95
C ARG A 123 4.90 -16.30 -3.95
N ILE A 124 3.77 -15.72 -4.35
CA ILE A 124 2.57 -15.52 -3.50
C ILE A 124 1.28 -16.02 -4.16
N PRO A 125 1.21 -17.31 -4.57
CA PRO A 125 0.10 -17.82 -5.38
C PRO A 125 -1.25 -17.77 -4.64
N SER A 126 -1.27 -18.07 -3.33
CA SER A 126 -2.50 -18.02 -2.53
C SER A 126 -3.12 -16.62 -2.45
N ILE A 127 -2.27 -15.60 -2.37
CA ILE A 127 -2.67 -14.19 -2.36
C ILE A 127 -3.27 -13.82 -3.72
N TRP A 128 -2.63 -14.24 -4.83
CA TRP A 128 -3.18 -14.02 -6.17
C TRP A 128 -4.52 -14.72 -6.38
N CYS A 129 -4.70 -15.94 -5.88
CA CYS A 129 -5.99 -16.62 -5.93
C CYS A 129 -7.08 -15.82 -5.21
N ALA A 130 -6.81 -15.36 -3.97
CA ALA A 130 -7.77 -14.57 -3.20
C ALA A 130 -8.12 -13.23 -3.88
N ILE A 131 -7.11 -12.52 -4.41
CA ILE A 131 -7.31 -11.27 -5.15
C ILE A 131 -8.13 -11.52 -6.41
N ASN A 132 -7.84 -12.58 -7.17
CA ASN A 132 -8.55 -12.91 -8.40
C ASN A 132 -10.01 -13.32 -8.14
N ASP A 133 -10.27 -14.07 -7.08
CA ASP A 133 -11.63 -14.43 -6.69
C ASP A 133 -12.44 -13.20 -6.28
N HIS A 134 -11.81 -12.24 -5.60
CA HIS A 134 -12.44 -10.96 -5.32
C HIS A 134 -12.64 -10.10 -6.59
N ALA A 135 -11.63 -10.02 -7.47
CA ALA A 135 -11.69 -9.29 -8.74
C ALA A 135 -12.87 -9.74 -9.62
N LYS A 136 -13.14 -11.05 -9.68
CA LYS A 136 -14.28 -11.62 -10.41
C LYS A 136 -15.63 -11.03 -9.97
N THR A 137 -15.77 -10.72 -8.68
CA THR A 137 -17.02 -10.14 -8.14
C THR A 137 -17.26 -8.70 -8.61
N LEU A 138 -16.21 -8.01 -9.07
CA LEU A 138 -16.23 -6.63 -9.52
C LEU A 138 -16.25 -6.50 -11.05
N LEU A 139 -16.34 -7.60 -11.81
CA LEU A 139 -16.39 -7.54 -13.27
C LEU A 139 -17.65 -6.84 -13.79
N ASP A 140 -18.75 -6.87 -13.03
CA ASP A 140 -20.00 -6.17 -13.35
C ASP A 140 -20.10 -4.78 -12.66
N HIS A 141 -18.97 -4.22 -12.20
CA HIS A 141 -18.97 -2.93 -11.52
C HIS A 141 -19.49 -1.82 -12.43
N PRO A 142 -20.36 -0.88 -12.00
CA PRO A 142 -20.99 0.10 -12.88
C PRO A 142 -19.99 1.04 -13.59
N PHE A 143 -18.91 1.40 -12.90
CA PHE A 143 -17.90 2.31 -13.44
C PHE A 143 -16.88 1.60 -14.31
N LYS A 144 -16.79 2.05 -15.57
CA LYS A 144 -15.83 1.54 -16.56
C LYS A 144 -14.38 1.60 -16.08
N THR A 145 -13.99 2.70 -15.43
CA THR A 145 -12.63 2.93 -14.94
C THR A 145 -12.20 1.85 -13.94
N VAL A 146 -13.09 1.39 -13.07
CA VAL A 146 -12.79 0.32 -12.11
C VAL A 146 -12.59 -1.00 -12.83
N ARG A 147 -13.47 -1.33 -13.79
CA ARG A 147 -13.34 -2.56 -14.59
C ARG A 147 -12.03 -2.61 -15.40
N GLU A 148 -11.61 -1.48 -15.97
CA GLU A 148 -10.34 -1.38 -16.71
C GLU A 148 -9.12 -1.60 -15.80
N ASN A 149 -9.07 -0.98 -14.61
CA ASN A 149 -7.97 -1.20 -13.67
C ASN A 149 -7.90 -2.64 -13.15
N ILE A 150 -9.03 -3.34 -13.03
CA ILE A 150 -9.04 -4.74 -12.60
C ILE A 150 -8.54 -5.69 -13.70
N ALA A 151 -8.69 -5.30 -14.97
CA ALA A 151 -8.32 -6.12 -16.11
C ALA A 151 -6.82 -6.03 -16.47
N GLU A 152 -6.12 -5.01 -16.00
CA GLU A 152 -4.68 -4.77 -16.20
C GLU A 152 -3.80 -5.64 -15.30
#